data_AF-A0AAV5RVB4-F1
#
_entry.id   AF-A0AAV5RVB4-F1
#
_cell.length_a   1.000
_cell.length_b   1.000
_cell.length_c   1.000
_cell.angle_alpha   90.00
_cell.angle_beta   90.00
_cell.angle_gamma   90.00
#
_symmetry.space_group_name_H-M   'P 1'
#
loop_
_entity.id
_entity.type
_entity.pdbx_description
1 polymer ?
#
loop_
_entity_poly.entity_id
_entity_poly.type
_entity_poly.pdbx_seq_one_letter_code
_entity_poly.pdbx_strand_id
1 'polypeptide(L)'
;MSSHKTFIKGDINPYLWEHADTLQSLNLTPPDILPNIEAADAQYFKLTRNIVNKYNMDQIQNLTLHVNPLSFFTKGSNPLKIRSLCLNLREDTLNAEPVDEAVHYYDVFDKETLMELEMLSWYSENSADVDIYSHWKLEEFYEFKNIRDLTFLSLFANDDYIKGCIINFTKLKKLKVDFMFDTPISKATMDLMGKSPCAKTIEYLDIKIEDLDTPLLTVVNDEISNFDIGITCKCDDCKRTAEEVIFKKYFPTKESYIIKDFHDIEQRNFILQMFKLFTIIPYSSGFDEYPSIGFYSRPLKAFVKKVNSLLFSDDEKLDKKESRAHEISEDDIIALYHMFLHSMRKNFDFFLPRFQNLEFLVLNDVPTKVIQYDEFQKCNVPIFHHYNYKSNQVYELINDESLFD
;
A
#
# COMPACT_ATOMS: atom_id res chain seq x y z
N MET A 1 -24.80 -11.76 -3.28
CA MET A 1 -26.17 -11.39 -2.84
C MET A 1 -26.07 -10.69 -1.48
N SER A 2 -26.29 -9.37 -1.47
CA SER A 2 -26.63 -8.53 -0.30
C SER A 2 -25.73 -8.56 0.95
N SER A 3 -24.73 -7.68 1.04
CA SER A 3 -24.29 -7.13 2.34
C SER A 3 -23.62 -5.74 2.24
N HIS A 4 -24.23 -4.80 1.52
CA HIS A 4 -23.75 -3.40 1.46
C HIS A 4 -24.79 -2.39 2.01
N LYS A 5 -25.74 -2.86 2.83
CA LYS A 5 -26.63 -2.01 3.65
C LYS A 5 -25.91 -1.43 4.88
N THR A 6 -24.72 -0.88 4.67
CA THR A 6 -23.94 -0.18 5.71
C THR A 6 -23.64 1.26 5.35
N PHE A 7 -24.45 1.86 4.47
CA PHE A 7 -24.78 3.26 4.66
C PHE A 7 -25.53 3.35 5.99
N ILE A 8 -25.03 4.18 6.90
CA ILE A 8 -25.58 4.42 8.23
C ILE A 8 -27.11 4.50 8.12
N LYS A 9 -27.81 3.49 8.67
CA LYS A 9 -29.27 3.42 8.64
C LYS A 9 -29.82 4.71 9.25
N GLY A 10 -30.96 5.19 8.73
CA GLY A 10 -31.64 6.39 9.23
C GLY A 10 -31.90 6.40 10.75
N ASP A 11 -31.90 5.23 11.40
CA ASP A 11 -32.06 5.07 12.85
C ASP A 11 -30.85 5.51 13.68
N ILE A 12 -29.65 5.59 13.10
CA ILE A 12 -28.42 5.99 13.82
C ILE A 12 -28.28 7.52 13.86
N ASN A 13 -28.79 8.22 12.86
CA ASN A 13 -28.66 9.68 12.74
C ASN A 13 -29.26 10.45 13.94
N PRO A 14 -30.46 10.12 14.46
CA PRO A 14 -30.99 10.78 15.65
C PRO A 14 -30.09 10.61 16.88
N TYR A 15 -29.53 9.41 17.10
CA TYR A 15 -28.62 9.15 18.21
C TYR A 15 -27.30 9.94 18.10
N LEU A 16 -26.74 10.03 16.89
CA LEU A 16 -25.55 10.86 16.64
C LEU A 16 -25.85 12.34 16.85
N TRP A 17 -27.04 12.82 16.45
CA TRP A 17 -27.45 14.20 16.65
C TRP A 17 -27.61 14.58 18.13
N GLU A 18 -28.07 13.66 18.98
CA GLU A 18 -28.12 13.88 20.43
C GLU A 18 -26.73 14.10 21.06
N HIS A 19 -25.68 13.58 20.43
CA HIS A 19 -24.29 13.66 20.92
C HIS A 19 -23.41 14.59 20.08
N ALA A 20 -24.00 15.34 19.14
CA ALA A 20 -23.27 16.08 18.12
C ALA A 20 -22.28 17.13 18.66
N ASP A 21 -22.52 17.63 19.88
CA ASP A 21 -21.63 18.55 20.59
C ASP A 21 -20.36 17.88 21.14
N THR A 22 -20.27 16.55 21.13
CA THR A 22 -19.14 15.77 21.68
C THR A 22 -18.45 14.89 20.64
N LEU A 23 -19.04 14.76 19.45
CA LEU A 23 -18.47 13.95 18.38
C LEU A 23 -17.20 14.62 17.85
N GLN A 24 -16.15 13.82 17.67
CA GLN A 24 -14.85 14.27 17.16
C GLN A 24 -14.60 13.83 15.72
N SER A 25 -15.48 13.02 15.15
CA SER A 25 -15.33 12.48 13.79
C SER A 25 -16.60 12.72 12.99
N LEU A 26 -16.44 13.16 11.75
CA LEU A 26 -17.51 13.36 10.79
C LEU A 26 -17.12 12.78 9.43
N ASN A 27 -17.98 11.93 8.88
CA ASN A 27 -17.83 11.39 7.53
C ASN A 27 -19.00 11.87 6.68
N LEU A 28 -18.72 12.68 5.66
CA LEU A 28 -19.70 13.14 4.68
C LEU A 28 -19.82 12.12 3.56
N THR A 29 -20.90 11.35 3.58
CA THR A 29 -21.11 10.28 2.58
C THR A 29 -21.17 10.81 1.15
N PRO A 30 -20.68 10.05 0.14
CA PRO A 30 -20.74 10.47 -1.25
C PRO A 30 -22.18 10.54 -1.79
N PRO A 31 -22.41 11.22 -2.92
CA PRO A 31 -23.73 11.30 -3.56
C PRO A 31 -24.25 9.93 -4.02
N ASP A 32 -23.34 9.08 -4.50
CA ASP A 32 -23.60 7.71 -4.93
C ASP A 32 -22.36 6.83 -4.64
N ILE A 33 -22.52 5.51 -4.67
CA ILE A 33 -21.46 4.54 -4.38
C ILE A 33 -20.27 4.76 -5.32
N LEU A 34 -20.54 4.89 -6.62
CA LEU A 34 -19.55 5.22 -7.65
C LEU A 34 -19.71 6.68 -8.08
N PRO A 35 -18.68 7.32 -8.65
CA PRO A 35 -18.80 8.66 -9.24
C PRO A 35 -19.99 8.76 -10.20
N ASN A 36 -20.90 9.69 -9.93
CA ASN A 36 -22.11 9.90 -10.71
C ASN A 36 -22.50 11.39 -10.70
N ILE A 37 -22.25 12.07 -11.82
CA ILE A 37 -22.50 13.51 -11.99
C ILE A 37 -23.98 13.86 -11.74
N GLU A 38 -24.92 12.98 -12.09
CA GLU A 38 -26.36 13.23 -11.89
C GLU A 38 -26.76 13.15 -10.41
N ALA A 39 -26.04 12.40 -9.60
CA ALA A 39 -26.32 12.24 -8.16
C ALA A 39 -25.77 13.40 -7.32
N ALA A 40 -24.73 14.09 -7.78
CA ALA A 40 -24.14 15.26 -7.12
C ALA A 40 -24.96 16.54 -7.36
N ASP A 41 -26.26 16.51 -7.06
CA ASP A 41 -27.19 17.59 -7.33
C ASP A 41 -27.37 18.58 -6.15
N ALA A 42 -28.13 19.65 -6.38
CA ALA A 42 -28.43 20.65 -5.35
C ALA A 42 -29.15 20.07 -4.12
N GLN A 43 -29.90 18.97 -4.27
CA GLN A 43 -30.58 18.32 -3.15
C GLN A 43 -29.57 17.59 -2.27
N TYR A 44 -28.62 16.86 -2.86
CA TYR A 44 -27.52 16.23 -2.14
C TYR A 44 -26.75 17.27 -1.32
N PHE A 45 -26.27 18.37 -1.92
CA PHE A 45 -25.51 19.39 -1.20
C PHE A 45 -26.32 20.06 -0.08
N LYS A 46 -27.63 20.30 -0.30
CA LYS A 46 -28.52 20.81 0.74
C LYS A 46 -28.63 19.85 1.93
N LEU A 47 -28.78 18.55 1.68
CA LEU A 47 -28.84 17.53 2.73
C LEU A 47 -27.52 17.41 3.48
N THR A 48 -26.39 17.41 2.77
CA THR A 48 -25.05 17.35 3.36
C THR A 48 -24.77 18.56 4.26
N ARG A 49 -25.11 19.78 3.81
CA ARG A 49 -25.01 20.99 4.67
C ARG A 49 -25.93 20.90 5.89
N ASN A 50 -27.14 20.36 5.74
CA ASN A 50 -28.03 20.16 6.90
C ASN A 50 -27.41 19.21 7.93
N ILE A 51 -26.67 18.18 7.50
CA ILE A 51 -25.94 17.30 8.41
C ILE A 51 -24.83 18.09 9.09
N VAL A 52 -23.97 18.79 8.36
CA VAL A 52 -22.86 19.57 8.92
C VAL A 52 -23.34 20.58 9.96
N ASN A 53 -24.45 21.28 9.69
CA ASN A 53 -25.05 22.26 10.60
C ASN A 53 -25.60 21.65 11.91
N LYS A 54 -25.69 20.32 12.03
CA LYS A 54 -26.06 19.65 13.29
C LYS A 54 -24.88 19.40 14.20
N TYR A 55 -23.65 19.49 13.70
CA TYR A 55 -22.44 19.18 14.44
C TYR A 55 -21.75 20.45 14.94
N ASN A 56 -21.10 20.35 16.10
CA ASN A 56 -20.18 21.37 16.55
C ASN A 56 -18.83 21.19 15.84
N MET A 57 -18.61 21.95 14.76
CA MET A 57 -17.40 21.86 13.96
C MET A 57 -16.11 22.19 14.73
N ASP A 58 -16.18 22.89 15.87
CA ASP A 58 -15.02 23.16 16.72
C ASP A 58 -14.52 21.91 17.48
N GLN A 59 -15.36 20.86 17.58
CA GLN A 59 -15.01 19.58 18.22
C GLN A 59 -14.54 18.53 17.23
N ILE A 60 -14.83 18.70 15.94
CA ILE A 60 -14.46 17.76 14.90
C ILE A 60 -12.94 17.83 14.67
N GLN A 61 -12.29 16.70 14.87
CA GLN A 61 -10.85 16.52 14.65
C GLN A 61 -10.57 15.61 13.46
N ASN A 62 -11.47 14.68 13.14
CA ASN A 62 -11.33 13.75 12.03
C ASN A 62 -12.44 13.99 11.02
N LEU A 63 -12.09 14.27 9.77
CA LEU A 63 -13.03 14.65 8.73
C LEU A 63 -12.78 13.86 7.45
N THR A 64 -13.79 13.13 7.00
CA THR A 64 -13.79 12.47 5.70
C THR A 64 -14.74 13.20 4.76
N LEU A 65 -14.23 13.65 3.61
CA LEU A 65 -14.96 14.45 2.64
C LEU A 65 -15.05 13.72 1.30
N HIS A 66 -16.26 13.64 0.77
CA HIS A 66 -16.57 13.22 -0.60
C HIS A 66 -17.10 14.37 -1.46
N VAL A 67 -16.82 15.61 -1.06
CA VAL A 67 -17.20 16.85 -1.74
C VAL A 67 -15.97 17.74 -1.88
N ASN A 68 -15.96 18.64 -2.86
CA ASN A 68 -14.89 19.64 -2.99
C ASN A 68 -14.96 20.64 -1.80
N PRO A 69 -13.96 20.66 -0.90
CA PRO A 69 -14.00 21.52 0.29
C PRO A 69 -13.99 23.01 -0.06
N LEU A 70 -13.39 23.37 -1.20
CA LEU A 70 -13.21 24.76 -1.65
C LEU A 70 -14.52 25.42 -2.11
N SER A 71 -15.50 24.64 -2.57
CA SER A 71 -16.86 25.12 -2.89
C SER A 71 -17.87 24.84 -1.78
N PHE A 72 -17.69 23.74 -1.04
CA PHE A 72 -18.67 23.29 -0.05
C PHE A 72 -18.67 24.15 1.22
N PHE A 73 -17.48 24.45 1.75
CA PHE A 73 -17.33 25.28 2.95
C PHE A 73 -17.21 26.75 2.58
N THR A 74 -17.99 27.60 3.25
CA THR A 74 -17.86 29.05 3.08
C THR A 74 -16.58 29.54 3.74
N LYS A 75 -15.90 30.49 3.10
CA LYS A 75 -14.77 31.22 3.71
C LYS A 75 -15.18 31.77 5.08
N GLY A 76 -14.72 31.10 6.13
CA GLY A 76 -15.01 31.45 7.51
C GLY A 76 -14.05 32.52 8.03
N SER A 77 -14.41 33.17 9.12
CA SER A 77 -13.46 34.03 9.86
C SER A 77 -12.40 33.21 10.59
N ASN A 78 -12.71 31.93 10.87
CA ASN A 78 -11.84 30.99 11.56
C ASN A 78 -11.79 29.66 10.77
N PRO A 79 -10.61 29.23 10.30
CA PRO A 79 -10.43 27.91 9.69
C PRO A 79 -10.72 26.77 10.66
N LEU A 80 -11.17 25.63 10.13
CA LEU A 80 -11.51 24.42 10.89
C LEU A 80 -10.25 23.77 11.46
N LYS A 81 -10.28 23.42 12.75
CA LYS A 81 -9.15 22.81 13.48
C LYS A 81 -9.10 21.29 13.31
N ILE A 82 -9.10 20.85 12.07
CA ILE A 82 -9.08 19.43 11.70
C ILE A 82 -7.67 18.89 11.89
N ARG A 83 -7.54 17.79 12.64
CA ARG A 83 -6.27 17.07 12.82
C ARG A 83 -6.04 16.03 11.74
N SER A 84 -7.09 15.32 11.33
CA SER A 84 -7.05 14.24 10.35
C SER A 84 -8.06 14.47 9.24
N LEU A 85 -7.58 14.58 8.00
CA LEU A 85 -8.38 14.88 6.82
C LEU A 85 -8.23 13.77 5.79
N CYS A 86 -9.36 13.15 5.41
CA CYS A 86 -9.43 12.23 4.28
C CYS A 86 -10.25 12.89 3.15
N LEU A 87 -9.60 13.10 2.01
CA LEU A 87 -10.18 13.67 0.80
C LEU A 87 -10.43 12.58 -0.22
N ASN A 88 -11.70 12.36 -0.55
CA ASN A 88 -12.10 11.52 -1.66
C ASN A 88 -12.25 12.41 -2.90
N LEU A 89 -11.24 12.37 -3.77
CA LEU A 89 -11.16 13.14 -5.00
C LEU A 89 -12.05 12.49 -6.05
N ARG A 90 -13.27 13.02 -6.21
CA ARG A 90 -14.28 12.48 -7.13
C ARG A 90 -14.68 13.49 -8.20
N GLU A 91 -14.62 13.08 -9.46
CA GLU A 91 -14.97 13.93 -10.60
C GLU A 91 -16.39 14.51 -10.53
N ASP A 92 -17.33 13.76 -9.96
CA ASP A 92 -18.74 14.14 -9.83
C ASP A 92 -18.96 15.29 -8.85
N THR A 93 -18.04 15.53 -7.91
CA THR A 93 -18.18 16.58 -6.89
C THR A 93 -17.20 17.74 -7.04
N LEU A 94 -16.19 17.61 -7.90
CA LEU A 94 -15.16 18.65 -8.10
C LEU A 94 -15.80 20.00 -8.48
N ASN A 95 -16.70 19.99 -9.47
CA ASN A 95 -17.30 21.19 -10.06
C ASN A 95 -18.84 21.24 -9.90
N ALA A 96 -19.40 20.41 -9.03
CA ALA A 96 -20.85 20.34 -8.84
C ALA A 96 -21.43 21.59 -8.14
N GLU A 97 -20.59 22.32 -7.41
CA GLU A 97 -20.88 23.65 -6.89
C GLU A 97 -19.82 24.65 -7.38
N PRO A 98 -20.17 25.94 -7.59
CA PRO A 98 -19.21 26.95 -8.03
C PRO A 98 -18.06 27.09 -7.02
N VAL A 99 -16.82 27.02 -7.53
CA VAL A 99 -15.61 27.29 -6.73
C VAL A 99 -15.21 28.75 -6.96
N ASP A 100 -15.06 29.51 -5.87
CA ASP A 100 -14.37 30.80 -5.96
C ASP A 100 -12.87 30.52 -6.06
N GLU A 101 -12.27 30.90 -7.20
CA GLU A 101 -10.85 30.65 -7.48
C GLU A 101 -9.89 31.30 -6.46
N ALA A 102 -10.36 32.30 -5.71
CA ALA A 102 -9.59 32.97 -4.66
C ALA A 102 -9.63 32.24 -3.31
N VAL A 103 -10.41 31.16 -3.18
CA VAL A 103 -10.48 30.33 -1.97
C VAL A 103 -9.39 29.27 -2.03
N HIS A 104 -8.67 29.14 -0.91
CA HIS A 104 -7.61 28.17 -0.72
C HIS A 104 -7.93 27.18 0.40
N TYR A 105 -7.26 26.03 0.43
CA TYR A 105 -7.46 25.05 1.52
C TYR A 105 -7.17 25.64 2.90
N TYR A 106 -6.20 26.55 3.02
CA TYR A 106 -5.88 27.23 4.28
C TYR A 106 -6.87 28.32 4.69
N ASP A 107 -7.83 28.70 3.82
CA ASP A 107 -8.99 29.49 4.23
C ASP A 107 -10.07 28.60 4.90
N VAL A 108 -10.05 27.29 4.63
CA VAL A 108 -11.02 26.31 5.14
C VAL A 108 -10.47 25.55 6.36
N PHE A 109 -9.20 25.13 6.31
CA PHE A 109 -8.55 24.31 7.34
C PHE A 109 -7.38 25.05 7.99
N ASP A 110 -7.27 24.92 9.31
CA ASP A 110 -6.20 25.54 10.08
C ASP A 110 -4.86 24.83 9.83
N LYS A 111 -3.88 25.59 9.34
CA LYS A 111 -2.54 25.10 8.95
C LYS A 111 -1.75 24.46 10.08
N GLU A 112 -2.01 24.87 11.32
CA GLU A 112 -1.25 24.42 12.48
C GLU A 112 -1.82 23.12 13.06
N THR A 113 -3.11 22.84 12.84
CA THR A 113 -3.78 21.67 13.42
C THR A 113 -3.68 20.41 12.57
N LEU A 114 -3.60 20.52 11.24
CA LEU A 114 -3.61 19.35 10.36
C LEU A 114 -2.32 18.55 10.48
N MET A 115 -2.46 17.28 10.84
CA MET A 115 -1.35 16.36 11.09
C MET A 115 -1.42 15.11 10.21
N GLU A 116 -2.61 14.71 9.78
CA GLU A 116 -2.84 13.48 9.02
C GLU A 116 -3.63 13.85 7.75
N LEU A 117 -3.11 13.45 6.59
CA LEU A 117 -3.70 13.73 5.29
C LEU A 117 -3.76 12.47 4.44
N GLU A 118 -4.97 12.06 4.12
CA GLU A 118 -5.26 10.97 3.20
C GLU A 118 -5.94 11.53 1.95
N MET A 119 -5.46 11.14 0.78
CA MET A 119 -6.08 11.46 -0.51
C MET A 119 -6.38 10.17 -1.27
N LEU A 120 -7.65 9.97 -1.58
CA LEU A 120 -8.14 8.82 -2.33
C LEU A 120 -8.79 9.30 -3.64
N SER A 121 -8.22 8.93 -4.77
CA SER A 121 -8.79 9.23 -6.08
C SER A 121 -9.79 8.17 -6.52
N TRP A 122 -10.92 8.63 -7.03
CA TRP A 122 -11.97 7.81 -7.64
C TRP A 122 -12.01 7.95 -9.17
N TYR A 123 -10.97 8.54 -9.76
CA TYR A 123 -10.84 8.66 -11.20
C TYR A 123 -10.54 7.28 -11.82
N SER A 124 -11.03 7.08 -13.04
CA SER A 124 -10.82 5.84 -13.77
C SER A 124 -9.60 5.94 -14.70
N GLU A 125 -9.19 4.81 -15.28
CA GLU A 125 -8.11 4.78 -16.27
C GLU A 125 -8.36 5.72 -17.47
N ASN A 126 -9.64 5.93 -17.82
CA ASN A 126 -10.04 6.84 -18.90
C ASN A 126 -9.75 8.32 -18.58
N SER A 127 -9.41 8.63 -17.34
CA SER A 127 -9.10 9.97 -16.86
C SER A 127 -7.59 10.20 -16.73
N ALA A 128 -6.74 9.35 -17.31
CA ALA A 128 -5.28 9.45 -17.20
C ALA A 128 -4.71 10.80 -17.69
N ASP A 129 -5.38 11.46 -18.64
CA ASP A 129 -4.98 12.78 -19.16
C ASP A 129 -5.41 13.94 -18.24
N VAL A 130 -6.18 13.67 -17.19
CA VAL A 130 -6.64 14.68 -16.24
C VAL A 130 -5.55 14.95 -15.21
N ASP A 131 -5.10 16.19 -15.15
CA ASP A 131 -4.22 16.65 -14.06
C ASP A 131 -5.03 16.86 -12.77
N ILE A 132 -5.30 15.76 -12.07
CA ILE A 132 -6.03 15.75 -10.78
C ILE A 132 -5.36 16.71 -9.77
N TYR A 133 -4.02 16.81 -9.79
CA TYR A 133 -3.28 17.63 -8.84
C TYR A 133 -3.59 19.11 -9.00
N SER A 134 -3.57 19.61 -10.25
CA SER A 134 -3.94 20.99 -10.54
C SER A 134 -5.44 21.25 -10.35
N HIS A 135 -6.29 20.34 -10.83
CA HIS A 135 -7.75 20.48 -10.74
C HIS A 135 -8.24 20.58 -9.30
N TRP A 136 -7.65 19.81 -8.39
CA TRP A 136 -7.96 19.84 -6.97
C TRP A 136 -7.08 20.79 -6.16
N LYS A 137 -6.19 21.57 -6.80
CA LYS A 137 -5.22 22.48 -6.17
C LYS A 137 -4.40 21.82 -5.05
N LEU A 138 -3.99 20.57 -5.24
CA LEU A 138 -3.38 19.75 -4.19
C LEU A 138 -2.03 20.30 -3.70
N GLU A 139 -1.35 21.12 -4.50
CA GLU A 139 -0.09 21.79 -4.10
C GLU A 139 -0.26 22.78 -2.95
N GLU A 140 -1.48 23.30 -2.73
CA GLU A 140 -1.75 24.15 -1.57
C GLU A 140 -1.56 23.42 -0.23
N PHE A 141 -1.61 22.09 -0.22
CA PHE A 141 -1.32 21.31 0.97
C PHE A 141 0.13 21.45 1.44
N TYR A 142 1.05 21.93 0.60
CA TYR A 142 2.41 22.26 1.01
C TYR A 142 2.45 23.30 2.13
N GLU A 143 1.41 24.13 2.30
CA GLU A 143 1.32 25.13 3.37
C GLU A 143 1.11 24.51 4.77
N PHE A 144 0.67 23.25 4.87
CA PHE A 144 0.39 22.55 6.12
C PHE A 144 1.65 21.86 6.64
N LYS A 145 2.55 22.61 7.29
CA LYS A 145 3.88 22.10 7.68
C LYS A 145 3.88 21.06 8.82
N ASN A 146 2.73 20.84 9.46
CA ASN A 146 2.58 19.93 10.61
C ASN A 146 2.17 18.50 10.24
N ILE A 147 2.02 18.20 8.94
CA ILE A 147 1.75 16.84 8.46
C ILE A 147 2.82 15.86 8.96
N ARG A 148 2.34 14.78 9.59
CA ARG A 148 3.09 13.64 10.10
C ARG A 148 2.73 12.38 9.36
N ASP A 149 1.48 12.22 8.95
CA ASP A 149 1.02 11.04 8.25
C ASP A 149 0.42 11.44 6.90
N LEU A 150 0.97 10.87 5.83
CA LEU A 150 0.57 11.15 4.45
C LEU A 150 0.26 9.85 3.73
N THR A 151 -0.95 9.75 3.20
CA THR A 151 -1.44 8.57 2.49
C THR A 151 -2.02 8.98 1.14
N PHE A 152 -1.52 8.38 0.06
CA PHE A 152 -2.03 8.53 -1.31
C PHE A 152 -2.55 7.20 -1.81
N LEU A 153 -3.81 7.16 -2.24
CA LEU A 153 -4.49 5.96 -2.73
C LEU A 153 -5.11 6.23 -4.10
N SER A 154 -4.81 5.36 -5.07
CA SER A 154 -5.40 5.37 -6.42
C SER A 154 -5.24 6.70 -7.18
N LEU A 155 -4.19 7.47 -6.87
CA LEU A 155 -3.78 8.64 -7.65
C LEU A 155 -2.92 8.22 -8.84
N PHE A 156 -2.96 8.97 -9.94
CA PHE A 156 -1.95 8.86 -10.98
C PHE A 156 -0.59 9.29 -10.43
N ALA A 157 0.47 8.57 -10.78
CA ALA A 157 1.80 8.85 -10.25
C ALA A 157 2.26 10.27 -10.64
N ASN A 158 2.70 11.03 -9.65
CA ASN A 158 3.30 12.35 -9.85
C ASN A 158 4.49 12.51 -8.92
N ASP A 159 5.68 12.29 -9.49
CA ASP A 159 6.94 12.30 -8.78
C ASP A 159 7.26 13.70 -8.22
N ASP A 160 6.91 14.76 -8.94
CA ASP A 160 7.19 16.14 -8.51
C ASP A 160 6.29 16.55 -7.35
N TYR A 161 5.05 16.09 -7.31
CA TYR A 161 4.16 16.29 -6.17
C TYR A 161 4.70 15.61 -4.90
N ILE A 162 5.16 14.35 -5.00
CA ILE A 162 5.78 13.66 -3.85
C ILE A 162 7.04 14.40 -3.39
N LYS A 163 7.90 14.86 -4.30
CA LYS A 163 9.09 15.65 -3.93
C LYS A 163 8.68 16.94 -3.20
N GLY A 164 7.63 17.62 -3.65
CA GLY A 164 7.06 18.77 -2.97
C GLY A 164 6.59 18.43 -1.55
N CYS A 165 5.89 17.32 -1.37
CA CYS A 165 5.48 16.83 -0.04
C CYS A 165 6.70 16.55 0.86
N ILE A 166 7.70 15.82 0.37
CA ILE A 166 8.94 15.50 1.10
C ILE A 166 9.68 16.75 1.56
N ILE A 167 9.76 17.78 0.70
CA ILE A 167 10.45 19.04 1.01
C ILE A 167 9.70 19.83 2.09
N ASN A 168 8.37 19.84 2.04
CA ASN A 168 7.55 20.70 2.90
C ASN A 168 7.18 20.03 4.24
N PHE A 169 6.98 18.72 4.27
CA PHE A 169 6.53 17.98 5.45
C PHE A 169 7.71 17.45 6.27
N THR A 170 8.41 18.38 6.91
CA THR A 170 9.64 18.07 7.68
C THR A 170 9.41 17.17 8.91
N LYS A 171 8.16 17.01 9.35
CA LYS A 171 7.74 16.20 10.51
C LYS A 171 7.13 14.85 10.13
N LEU A 172 7.22 14.46 8.85
CA LEU A 172 6.62 13.24 8.33
C LEU A 172 7.16 12.00 9.06
N LYS A 173 6.26 11.23 9.65
CA LYS A 173 6.49 9.96 10.33
C LYS A 173 6.02 8.77 9.50
N LYS A 174 4.95 8.96 8.73
CA LYS A 174 4.35 7.92 7.89
C LYS A 174 4.17 8.42 6.47
N LEU A 175 4.64 7.63 5.51
CA LEU A 175 4.32 7.81 4.10
C LEU A 175 3.77 6.51 3.52
N LYS A 176 2.55 6.57 3.00
CA LYS A 176 1.94 5.50 2.22
C LYS A 176 1.58 6.00 0.82
N VAL A 177 1.99 5.26 -0.19
CA VAL A 177 1.72 5.59 -1.59
C VAL A 177 1.31 4.32 -2.33
N ASP A 178 0.05 4.26 -2.76
CA ASP A 178 -0.52 3.24 -3.63
C ASP A 178 -1.06 3.93 -4.88
N PHE A 179 -0.19 4.14 -5.87
CA PHE A 179 -0.57 4.76 -7.14
C PHE A 179 -1.36 3.80 -8.03
N MET A 180 -2.15 4.36 -8.94
CA MET A 180 -2.78 3.58 -10.00
C MET A 180 -1.73 2.80 -10.80
N PHE A 181 -2.15 1.62 -11.27
CA PHE A 181 -1.35 0.73 -12.11
C PHE A 181 -0.06 0.21 -11.44
N ASP A 182 -0.03 0.17 -10.10
CA ASP A 182 1.15 -0.27 -9.33
C ASP A 182 2.43 0.54 -9.67
N THR A 183 2.27 1.81 -10.09
CA THR A 183 3.39 2.64 -10.54
C THR A 183 4.40 2.89 -9.40
N PRO A 184 5.69 2.56 -9.57
CA PRO A 184 6.70 2.73 -8.52
C PRO A 184 7.12 4.19 -8.35
N ILE A 185 7.57 4.54 -7.14
CA ILE A 185 8.25 5.80 -6.85
C ILE A 185 9.69 5.71 -7.38
N SER A 186 10.16 6.78 -8.03
CA SER A 186 11.53 6.80 -8.55
C SER A 186 12.59 6.78 -7.45
N LYS A 187 13.73 6.17 -7.77
CA LYS A 187 14.92 6.19 -6.90
C LYS A 187 15.38 7.62 -6.57
N ALA A 188 15.22 8.56 -7.50
CA ALA A 188 15.61 9.96 -7.29
C ALA A 188 14.77 10.62 -6.19
N THR A 189 13.47 10.34 -6.15
CA THR A 189 12.55 10.81 -5.11
C THR A 189 12.91 10.20 -3.74
N MET A 190 13.28 8.92 -3.70
CA MET A 190 13.75 8.29 -2.46
C MET A 190 15.12 8.80 -1.98
N ASP A 191 16.06 9.05 -2.90
CA ASP A 191 17.35 9.66 -2.57
C ASP A 191 17.20 11.11 -2.08
N LEU A 192 16.19 11.85 -2.56
CA LEU A 192 15.81 13.15 -2.01
C LEU A 192 15.28 12.98 -0.58
N MET A 193 14.33 12.07 -0.36
CA MET A 193 13.74 11.83 0.95
C MET A 193 14.79 11.50 2.01
N GLY A 194 15.76 10.63 1.69
CA GLY A 194 16.85 10.27 2.60
C GLY A 194 17.80 11.42 2.95
N LYS A 195 17.73 12.56 2.24
CA LYS A 195 18.49 13.78 2.51
C LYS A 195 17.63 14.89 3.14
N SER A 196 16.32 14.72 3.14
CA SER A 196 15.36 15.69 3.67
C SER A 196 15.25 15.59 5.20
N PRO A 197 14.76 16.64 5.89
CA PRO A 197 14.58 16.61 7.35
C PRO A 197 13.74 15.44 7.87
N CYS A 198 12.72 15.04 7.09
CA CYS A 198 11.84 13.93 7.45
C CYS A 198 12.56 12.57 7.52
N ALA A 199 13.75 12.41 6.94
CA ALA A 199 14.54 11.18 7.06
C ALA A 199 14.81 10.78 8.52
N LYS A 200 14.83 11.78 9.43
CA LYS A 200 15.04 11.59 10.87
C LYS A 200 13.75 11.30 11.64
N THR A 201 12.58 11.47 11.03
CA THR A 201 11.28 11.32 11.71
C THR A 201 10.46 10.16 11.17
N ILE A 202 10.76 9.68 9.96
CA ILE A 202 10.07 8.57 9.34
C ILE A 202 10.21 7.29 10.18
N GLU A 203 9.05 6.73 10.51
CA GLU A 203 8.82 5.51 11.30
C GLU A 203 8.13 4.44 10.44
N TYR A 204 7.32 4.84 9.45
CA TYR A 204 6.58 3.94 8.57
C TYR A 204 6.68 4.36 7.09
N LEU A 205 7.04 3.40 6.23
CA LEU A 205 7.00 3.55 4.77
C LEU A 205 6.21 2.40 4.15
N ASP A 206 5.29 2.74 3.26
CA ASP A 206 4.53 1.80 2.44
C ASP A 206 4.46 2.29 1.01
N ILE A 207 5.36 1.76 0.18
CA ILE A 207 5.62 2.29 -1.16
C ILE A 207 5.99 1.17 -2.12
N LYS A 208 5.80 1.44 -3.41
CA LYS A 208 6.34 0.63 -4.50
C LYS A 208 7.58 1.29 -5.06
N ILE A 209 8.61 0.50 -5.35
CA ILE A 209 9.85 0.96 -5.99
C ILE A 209 10.27 -0.04 -7.05
N GLU A 210 11.02 0.42 -8.04
CA GLU A 210 11.78 -0.48 -8.89
C GLU A 210 12.83 -1.21 -8.04
N ASP A 211 12.92 -2.54 -8.20
CA ASP A 211 13.89 -3.35 -7.47
C ASP A 211 15.32 -2.92 -7.82
N LEU A 212 16.16 -2.75 -6.79
CA LEU A 212 17.58 -2.40 -6.95
C LEU A 212 18.46 -3.63 -7.29
N ASP A 213 17.87 -4.83 -7.22
CA ASP A 213 18.50 -6.11 -7.52
C ASP A 213 17.72 -6.85 -8.62
N THR A 214 18.35 -7.88 -9.19
CA THR A 214 17.64 -8.81 -10.08
C THR A 214 16.50 -9.47 -9.31
N PRO A 215 15.24 -9.37 -9.76
CA PRO A 215 14.12 -9.99 -9.07
C PRO A 215 14.27 -11.52 -9.06
N LEU A 216 13.75 -12.16 -8.01
CA LEU A 216 13.83 -13.62 -7.86
C LEU A 216 13.17 -14.37 -9.03
N LEU A 217 12.11 -13.79 -9.60
CA LEU A 217 11.38 -14.33 -10.74
C LEU A 217 10.91 -13.18 -11.63
N THR A 218 11.26 -13.23 -12.91
CA THR A 218 10.81 -12.26 -13.92
C THR A 218 10.28 -12.97 -15.16
N VAL A 219 9.55 -12.23 -15.98
CA VAL A 219 9.13 -12.68 -17.32
C VAL A 219 9.96 -11.91 -18.33
N VAL A 220 10.73 -12.64 -19.14
CA VAL A 220 11.54 -12.10 -20.24
C VAL A 220 10.79 -12.35 -21.55
N ASN A 221 10.54 -11.28 -22.30
CA ASN A 221 9.81 -11.32 -23.57
C ASN A 221 10.76 -11.06 -24.74
N ASP A 222 11.35 -12.12 -25.29
CA ASP A 222 12.12 -12.09 -26.53
C ASP A 222 11.31 -12.71 -27.69
N GLU A 223 11.91 -13.54 -28.56
CA GLU A 223 11.18 -14.31 -29.58
C GLU A 223 10.18 -15.32 -28.95
N ILE A 224 10.50 -15.79 -27.75
CA ILE A 224 9.67 -16.66 -26.92
C ILE A 224 9.67 -16.07 -25.51
N SER A 225 8.49 -15.88 -24.93
CA SER A 225 8.35 -15.46 -23.54
C SER A 225 8.81 -16.59 -22.60
N ASN A 226 9.67 -16.27 -21.63
CA ASN A 226 10.18 -17.25 -20.66
C ASN A 226 10.19 -16.68 -19.24
N PHE A 227 10.12 -17.57 -18.27
CA PHE A 227 10.45 -17.25 -16.88
C PHE A 227 11.97 -17.23 -16.70
N ASP A 228 12.48 -16.22 -16.00
CA ASP A 228 13.87 -16.14 -15.57
C ASP A 228 13.97 -16.09 -14.04
N ILE A 229 14.94 -16.81 -13.48
CA ILE A 229 15.08 -17.03 -12.03
C ILE A 229 16.38 -16.39 -11.53
N GLY A 230 16.27 -15.23 -10.89
CA GLY A 230 17.39 -14.45 -10.37
C GLY A 230 17.76 -14.79 -8.92
N ILE A 231 18.44 -15.91 -8.68
CA ILE A 231 18.88 -16.29 -7.32
C ILE A 231 20.10 -15.47 -6.90
N THR A 232 19.90 -14.46 -6.06
CA THR A 232 20.98 -13.60 -5.56
C THR A 232 21.59 -14.10 -4.24
N CYS A 233 20.78 -14.70 -3.36
CA CYS A 233 21.25 -15.19 -2.05
C CYS A 233 21.89 -16.58 -2.14
N LYS A 234 23.02 -16.75 -1.46
CA LYS A 234 23.84 -17.99 -1.46
C LYS A 234 23.80 -18.77 -0.15
N CYS A 235 22.88 -18.45 0.77
CA CYS A 235 22.73 -19.21 2.01
C CYS A 235 22.17 -20.61 1.72
N ASP A 236 22.40 -21.56 2.64
CA ASP A 236 22.01 -22.96 2.42
C ASP A 236 20.48 -23.14 2.36
N ASP A 237 19.72 -22.32 3.08
CA ASP A 237 18.26 -22.32 3.01
C ASP A 237 17.76 -21.87 1.63
N CYS A 238 18.32 -20.82 1.03
CA CYS A 238 17.97 -20.38 -0.33
C CYS A 238 18.40 -21.39 -1.39
N LYS A 239 19.59 -21.99 -1.27
CA LYS A 239 20.05 -23.06 -2.20
C LYS A 239 19.08 -24.24 -2.17
N ARG A 240 18.76 -24.74 -0.98
CA ARG A 240 17.80 -25.84 -0.80
C ARG A 240 16.42 -25.48 -1.33
N THR A 241 15.94 -24.27 -1.09
CA THR A 241 14.64 -23.80 -1.61
C THR A 241 14.64 -23.76 -3.14
N ALA A 242 15.72 -23.27 -3.74
CA ALA A 242 15.86 -23.28 -5.19
C ALA A 242 15.83 -24.70 -5.77
N GLU A 243 16.63 -25.60 -5.22
CA GLU A 243 16.77 -26.97 -5.70
C GLU A 243 15.50 -27.79 -5.47
N GLU A 244 14.97 -27.81 -4.25
CA GLU A 244 13.89 -28.70 -3.85
C GLU A 244 12.49 -28.14 -4.13
N VAL A 245 12.35 -26.81 -4.29
CA VAL A 245 11.05 -26.17 -4.53
C VAL A 245 10.98 -25.54 -5.92
N ILE A 246 11.85 -24.59 -6.24
CA ILE A 246 11.76 -23.85 -7.51
C ILE A 246 12.02 -24.80 -8.68
N PHE A 247 13.19 -25.40 -8.76
CA PHE A 247 13.60 -26.20 -9.92
C PHE A 247 12.95 -27.59 -9.95
N LYS A 248 12.64 -28.17 -8.79
CA LYS A 248 12.03 -29.51 -8.74
C LYS A 248 10.51 -29.52 -8.85
N LYS A 249 9.82 -28.49 -8.32
CA LYS A 249 8.35 -28.47 -8.23
C LYS A 249 7.71 -27.46 -9.15
N TYR A 250 8.24 -26.23 -9.19
CA TYR A 250 7.72 -25.19 -10.10
C TYR A 250 8.26 -25.34 -11.52
N PHE A 251 9.54 -25.65 -11.69
CA PHE A 251 10.21 -25.66 -13.00
C PHE A 251 10.98 -26.97 -13.30
N PRO A 252 10.32 -28.15 -13.26
CA PRO A 252 10.99 -29.46 -13.37
C PRO A 252 11.63 -29.75 -14.73
N THR A 253 11.19 -29.09 -15.81
CA THR A 253 11.67 -29.34 -17.18
C THR A 253 11.94 -28.05 -17.92
N LYS A 254 12.67 -28.11 -19.04
CA LYS A 254 12.94 -26.91 -19.86
C LYS A 254 11.66 -26.26 -20.39
N GLU A 255 10.65 -27.07 -20.69
CA GLU A 255 9.36 -26.61 -21.19
C GLU A 255 8.58 -25.80 -20.15
N SER A 256 8.78 -26.09 -18.86
CA SER A 256 8.10 -25.36 -17.77
C SER A 256 8.54 -23.90 -17.63
N TYR A 257 9.66 -23.52 -18.24
CA TYR A 257 10.12 -22.13 -18.31
C TYR A 257 9.44 -21.33 -19.43
N ILE A 258 8.85 -21.99 -20.42
CA ILE A 258 8.29 -21.35 -21.61
C ILE A 258 6.87 -20.87 -21.31
N ILE A 259 6.59 -19.61 -21.62
CA ILE A 259 5.28 -18.98 -21.47
C ILE A 259 4.61 -18.93 -22.84
N LYS A 260 3.47 -19.61 -22.98
CA LYS A 260 2.66 -19.62 -24.20
C LYS A 260 1.47 -18.68 -24.08
N ASP A 261 0.90 -18.59 -22.88
CA ASP A 261 -0.22 -17.71 -22.58
C ASP A 261 -0.22 -17.26 -21.11
N PHE A 262 -1.26 -16.50 -20.73
CA PHE A 262 -1.42 -16.00 -19.37
C PHE A 262 -1.66 -17.11 -18.33
N HIS A 263 -2.19 -18.27 -18.74
CA HIS A 263 -2.42 -19.38 -17.82
C HIS A 263 -1.09 -19.93 -17.28
N ASP A 264 -0.05 -19.99 -18.13
CA ASP A 264 1.30 -20.38 -17.69
C ASP A 264 1.83 -19.42 -16.61
N ILE A 265 1.57 -18.11 -16.76
CA ILE A 265 1.92 -17.09 -15.75
C ILE A 265 1.17 -17.34 -14.45
N GLU A 266 -0.16 -17.50 -14.49
CA GLU A 266 -0.94 -17.83 -13.29
C GLU A 266 -0.47 -19.12 -12.62
N GLN A 267 -0.06 -20.12 -13.41
CA GLN A 267 0.34 -21.44 -12.93
C GLN A 267 1.73 -21.43 -12.28
N ARG A 268 2.70 -20.72 -12.85
CA ARG A 268 4.12 -20.85 -12.49
C ARG A 268 4.70 -19.64 -11.77
N ASN A 269 4.07 -18.46 -11.88
CA ASN A 269 4.57 -17.26 -11.21
C ASN A 269 4.23 -17.27 -9.71
N PHE A 270 5.10 -17.89 -8.91
CA PHE A 270 4.90 -18.04 -7.47
C PHE A 270 4.86 -16.71 -6.69
N ILE A 271 5.51 -15.65 -7.20
CA ILE A 271 5.44 -14.30 -6.62
C ILE A 271 4.05 -13.71 -6.83
N LEU A 272 3.54 -13.74 -8.06
CA LEU A 272 2.19 -13.31 -8.41
C LEU A 272 1.13 -14.09 -7.61
N GLN A 273 1.33 -15.40 -7.45
CA GLN A 273 0.45 -16.24 -6.63
C GLN A 273 0.42 -15.76 -5.18
N MET A 274 1.59 -15.61 -4.53
CA MET A 274 1.68 -15.27 -3.10
C MET A 274 1.20 -13.86 -2.75
N PHE A 275 1.34 -12.89 -3.66
CA PHE A 275 1.09 -11.48 -3.34
C PHE A 275 -0.08 -10.83 -4.07
N LYS A 276 -0.61 -11.41 -5.16
CA LYS A 276 -1.70 -10.80 -5.93
C LYS A 276 -2.91 -11.72 -6.12
N LEU A 277 -2.71 -12.97 -6.51
CA LEU A 277 -3.83 -13.87 -6.86
C LEU A 277 -4.45 -14.57 -5.65
N PHE A 278 -3.61 -15.09 -4.76
CA PHE A 278 -4.04 -15.86 -3.58
C PHE A 278 -3.20 -15.40 -2.37
N THR A 279 -3.42 -14.16 -1.92
CA THR A 279 -2.51 -13.52 -0.98
C THR A 279 -2.28 -14.36 0.29
N ILE A 280 -1.01 -14.69 0.57
CA ILE A 280 -0.62 -15.36 1.81
C ILE A 280 -0.51 -14.37 2.99
N ILE A 281 -0.54 -13.07 2.67
CA ILE A 281 -0.35 -11.97 3.61
C ILE A 281 -1.69 -11.25 3.80
N PRO A 282 -2.12 -10.99 5.04
CA PRO A 282 -3.33 -10.24 5.31
C PRO A 282 -3.11 -8.72 5.20
N TYR A 283 -2.52 -8.25 4.10
CA TYR A 283 -2.22 -6.85 3.82
C TYR A 283 -2.99 -6.39 2.58
N SER A 284 -3.41 -5.12 2.57
CA SER A 284 -4.10 -4.49 1.44
C SER A 284 -3.51 -3.11 1.19
N SER A 285 -3.09 -2.85 -0.05
CA SER A 285 -2.51 -1.56 -0.44
C SER A 285 -3.55 -0.43 -0.37
N GLY A 286 -4.81 -0.71 -0.76
CA GLY A 286 -5.90 0.28 -0.80
C GLY A 286 -6.52 0.71 0.54
N PHE A 287 -5.98 0.34 1.69
CA PHE A 287 -6.52 0.71 3.01
C PHE A 287 -5.39 1.04 3.99
N ASP A 288 -5.64 1.98 4.90
CA ASP A 288 -4.64 2.40 5.89
C ASP A 288 -4.81 1.67 7.25
N GLU A 289 -5.35 2.34 8.27
CA GLU A 289 -5.38 1.80 9.65
C GLU A 289 -6.43 0.71 9.90
N TYR A 290 -7.46 0.62 9.06
CA TYR A 290 -8.58 -0.30 9.25
C TYR A 290 -8.59 -1.38 8.17
N PRO A 291 -8.75 -2.67 8.54
CA PRO A 291 -8.88 -3.74 7.56
C PRO A 291 -10.13 -3.50 6.70
N SER A 292 -10.04 -3.79 5.40
CA SER A 292 -11.17 -3.62 4.50
C SER A 292 -12.35 -4.49 4.93
N ILE A 293 -13.56 -3.93 4.86
CA ILE A 293 -14.79 -4.70 5.04
C ILE A 293 -14.86 -5.70 3.87
N GLY A 294 -14.52 -6.96 4.14
CA GLY A 294 -14.41 -8.00 3.12
C GLY A 294 -13.00 -8.55 2.91
N PHE A 295 -12.00 -8.12 3.69
CA PHE A 295 -10.67 -8.69 3.66
C PHE A 295 -10.73 -10.20 3.97
N TYR A 296 -10.45 -11.03 2.96
CA TYR A 296 -10.55 -12.49 3.05
C TYR A 296 -9.16 -13.11 2.98
N SER A 297 -8.40 -13.08 4.08
CA SER A 297 -7.19 -13.90 4.16
C SER A 297 -7.58 -15.38 4.21
N ARG A 298 -7.11 -16.16 3.24
CA ARG A 298 -7.28 -17.60 3.27
C ARG A 298 -6.17 -18.23 4.10
N PRO A 299 -6.44 -19.30 4.87
CA PRO A 299 -5.37 -20.06 5.52
C PRO A 299 -4.36 -20.55 4.48
N LEU A 300 -3.08 -20.64 4.87
CA LEU A 300 -1.99 -21.11 3.99
C LEU A 300 -2.29 -22.48 3.37
N LYS A 301 -2.96 -23.37 4.10
CA LYS A 301 -3.47 -24.65 3.58
C LYS A 301 -4.35 -24.52 2.33
N ALA A 302 -5.21 -23.50 2.28
CA ALA A 302 -6.09 -23.25 1.15
C ALA A 302 -5.31 -22.68 -0.05
N PHE A 303 -4.28 -21.87 0.21
CA PHE A 303 -3.32 -21.42 -0.80
C PHE A 303 -2.60 -22.61 -1.44
N VAL A 304 -1.99 -23.47 -0.63
CA VAL A 304 -1.27 -24.68 -1.09
C VAL A 304 -2.16 -25.57 -1.94
N LYS A 305 -3.40 -25.80 -1.51
CA LYS A 305 -4.38 -26.58 -2.29
C LYS A 305 -4.62 -25.97 -3.67
N LYS A 306 -4.71 -24.63 -3.75
CA LYS A 306 -4.94 -23.93 -5.02
C LYS A 306 -3.71 -23.97 -5.92
N VAL A 307 -2.52 -23.71 -5.39
CA VAL A 307 -1.25 -23.80 -6.15
C VAL A 307 -1.04 -25.20 -6.70
N ASN A 308 -1.19 -26.24 -5.89
CA ASN A 308 -1.07 -27.62 -6.37
C ASN A 308 -2.10 -27.94 -7.46
N SER A 309 -3.33 -27.44 -7.37
CA SER A 309 -4.33 -27.63 -8.44
C SER A 309 -4.01 -26.90 -9.74
N LEU A 310 -3.16 -25.87 -9.69
CA LEU A 310 -2.67 -25.18 -10.87
C LEU A 310 -1.48 -25.95 -11.45
N LEU A 311 -0.47 -26.26 -10.64
CA LEU A 311 0.78 -26.88 -11.09
C LEU A 311 0.59 -28.31 -11.63
N PHE A 312 -0.37 -29.05 -11.07
CA PHE A 312 -0.65 -30.45 -11.41
C PHE A 312 -2.06 -30.57 -11.99
N SER A 313 -2.15 -30.90 -13.27
CA SER A 313 -3.43 -31.21 -13.91
C SER A 313 -4.00 -32.53 -13.38
N ASP A 314 -5.32 -32.73 -13.50
CA ASP A 314 -5.97 -33.98 -13.09
C ASP A 314 -5.42 -35.22 -13.84
N ASP A 315 -4.85 -35.03 -15.03
CA ASP A 315 -4.31 -36.09 -15.90
C ASP A 315 -2.88 -36.54 -15.52
N GLU A 316 -2.11 -35.74 -14.79
CA GLU A 316 -0.75 -36.08 -14.30
C GLU A 316 -0.75 -36.86 -12.97
N LYS A 317 -1.93 -37.26 -12.47
CA LYS A 317 -2.11 -38.06 -11.25
C LYS A 317 -1.73 -39.55 -11.40
N LEU A 318 -0.80 -39.86 -12.30
CA LEU A 318 -0.36 -41.20 -12.67
C LEU A 318 0.99 -41.59 -12.04
N ASP A 319 1.22 -41.28 -10.77
CA ASP A 319 1.74 -42.24 -9.78
C ASP A 319 1.67 -41.61 -8.37
N LYS A 320 0.79 -42.12 -7.49
CA LYS A 320 0.45 -41.46 -6.21
C LYS A 320 1.61 -41.32 -5.22
N LYS A 321 2.73 -42.02 -5.45
CA LYS A 321 3.94 -41.96 -4.60
C LYS A 321 4.95 -40.92 -5.07
N GLU A 322 5.18 -40.78 -6.38
CA GLU A 322 6.08 -39.75 -6.93
C GLU A 322 5.40 -38.37 -6.93
N SER A 323 4.09 -38.33 -7.20
CA SER A 323 3.27 -37.11 -7.17
C SER A 323 3.32 -36.38 -5.82
N ARG A 324 3.30 -37.10 -4.67
CA ARG A 324 3.41 -36.48 -3.34
C ARG A 324 4.78 -35.85 -3.04
N ALA A 325 5.84 -36.33 -3.67
CA ALA A 325 7.17 -35.73 -3.51
C ALA A 325 7.31 -34.41 -4.27
N HIS A 326 6.42 -34.16 -5.24
CA HIS A 326 6.42 -32.97 -6.09
C HIS A 326 5.37 -31.95 -5.63
N GLU A 327 4.40 -32.35 -4.81
CA GLU A 327 3.44 -31.42 -4.21
C GLU A 327 4.14 -30.32 -3.40
N ILE A 328 3.63 -29.11 -3.56
CA ILE A 328 3.96 -27.95 -2.74
C ILE A 328 3.33 -28.13 -1.37
N SER A 329 4.10 -27.89 -0.31
CA SER A 329 3.68 -27.90 1.09
C SER A 329 3.58 -26.47 1.65
N GLU A 330 3.04 -26.32 2.87
CA GLU A 330 3.03 -25.02 3.55
C GLU A 330 4.45 -24.51 3.82
N ASP A 331 5.36 -25.41 4.22
CA ASP A 331 6.77 -25.09 4.48
C ASP A 331 7.50 -24.64 3.21
N ASP A 332 7.18 -25.22 2.04
CA ASP A 332 7.76 -24.80 0.76
C ASP A 332 7.37 -23.34 0.43
N ILE A 333 6.13 -22.96 0.71
CA ILE A 333 5.65 -21.59 0.48
C ILE A 333 6.30 -20.60 1.45
N ILE A 334 6.44 -20.99 2.72
CA ILE A 334 7.16 -20.18 3.71
C ILE A 334 8.63 -20.00 3.28
N ALA A 335 9.28 -21.07 2.81
CA ALA A 335 10.66 -21.03 2.34
C ALA A 335 10.82 -20.14 1.09
N LEU A 336 9.89 -20.22 0.12
CA LEU A 336 9.85 -19.32 -1.04
C LEU A 336 9.66 -17.86 -0.63
N TYR A 337 8.77 -17.60 0.33
CA TYR A 337 8.56 -16.25 0.85
C TYR A 337 9.82 -15.69 1.55
N HIS A 338 10.51 -16.52 2.34
CA HIS A 338 11.78 -16.14 2.98
C HIS A 338 12.88 -15.88 1.95
N MET A 339 12.98 -16.72 0.92
CA MET A 339 13.92 -16.54 -0.18
C MET A 339 13.62 -15.27 -0.99
N PHE A 340 12.35 -14.95 -1.20
CA PHE A 340 11.94 -13.68 -1.81
C PHE A 340 12.44 -12.49 -0.98
N LEU A 341 12.22 -12.47 0.34
CA LEU A 341 12.74 -11.42 1.21
C LEU A 341 14.27 -11.32 1.16
N HIS A 342 14.98 -12.44 1.06
CA HIS A 342 16.43 -12.45 0.90
C HIS A 342 16.88 -11.82 -0.42
N SER A 343 16.10 -11.96 -1.49
CA SER A 343 16.37 -11.28 -2.76
C SER A 343 16.19 -9.77 -2.69
N MET A 344 15.35 -9.28 -1.76
CA MET A 344 15.14 -7.84 -1.51
C MET A 344 16.22 -7.19 -0.63
N ARG A 345 17.30 -7.90 -0.30
CA ARG A 345 18.36 -7.40 0.59
C ARG A 345 18.86 -6.01 0.23
N LYS A 346 19.22 -5.75 -1.04
CA LYS A 346 19.71 -4.42 -1.44
C LYS A 346 18.65 -3.34 -1.33
N ASN A 347 17.38 -3.67 -1.53
CA ASN A 347 16.28 -2.74 -1.29
C ASN A 347 16.28 -2.37 0.20
N PHE A 348 16.28 -3.34 1.10
CA PHE A 348 16.31 -3.07 2.54
C PHE A 348 17.56 -2.29 2.98
N ASP A 349 18.75 -2.68 2.51
CA ASP A 349 20.03 -2.01 2.78
C ASP A 349 20.06 -0.57 2.23
N PHE A 350 19.23 -0.24 1.24
CA PHE A 350 19.04 1.13 0.77
C PHE A 350 18.28 1.99 1.79
N PHE A 351 17.22 1.48 2.41
CA PHE A 351 16.37 2.24 3.34
C PHE A 351 16.95 2.37 4.75
N LEU A 352 17.44 1.27 5.34
CA LEU A 352 17.87 1.25 6.75
C LEU A 352 18.87 2.34 7.15
N PRO A 353 19.96 2.62 6.39
CA PRO A 353 20.90 3.68 6.76
C PRO A 353 20.34 5.09 6.54
N ARG A 354 19.32 5.25 5.68
CA ARG A 354 18.70 6.55 5.37
C ARG A 354 17.66 6.95 6.42
N PHE A 355 16.95 5.99 6.98
CA PHE A 355 15.81 6.22 7.87
C PHE A 355 16.06 5.59 9.24
N GLN A 356 16.71 6.33 10.13
CA GLN A 356 17.20 5.80 11.40
C GLN A 356 16.07 5.37 12.35
N ASN A 357 14.90 5.98 12.26
CA ASN A 357 13.74 5.70 13.11
C ASN A 357 12.71 4.79 12.42
N LEU A 358 13.04 4.22 11.27
CA LEU A 358 12.15 3.31 10.54
C LEU A 358 11.84 2.08 11.38
N GLU A 359 10.55 1.84 11.62
CA GLU A 359 10.03 0.69 12.37
C GLU A 359 9.32 -0.30 11.44
N PHE A 360 8.62 0.21 10.43
CA PHE A 360 7.86 -0.59 9.47
C PHE A 360 8.18 -0.18 8.05
N LEU A 361 8.42 -1.18 7.21
CA LEU A 361 8.76 -1.00 5.81
C LEU A 361 7.96 -2.01 4.98
N VAL A 362 6.96 -1.50 4.27
CA VAL A 362 6.22 -2.23 3.25
C VAL A 362 6.79 -1.81 1.89
N LEU A 363 7.44 -2.74 1.21
CA LEU A 363 7.99 -2.52 -0.13
C LEU A 363 7.37 -3.49 -1.09
N ASN A 364 6.85 -2.99 -2.22
CA ASN A 364 6.28 -3.82 -3.28
C ASN A 364 5.24 -4.82 -2.71
N ASP A 365 4.33 -4.31 -1.88
CA ASP A 365 3.28 -5.06 -1.18
C ASP A 365 3.77 -6.07 -0.12
N VAL A 366 5.05 -6.01 0.27
CA VAL A 366 5.64 -6.94 1.25
C VAL A 366 5.92 -6.25 2.58
N PRO A 367 5.09 -6.50 3.62
CA PRO A 367 5.22 -5.86 4.92
C PRO A 367 6.33 -6.51 5.77
N THR A 368 7.29 -5.67 6.16
CA THR A 368 8.37 -6.03 7.08
C THR A 368 8.40 -5.10 8.28
N LYS A 369 8.92 -5.60 9.40
CA LYS A 369 9.28 -4.80 10.57
C LYS A 369 10.81 -4.69 10.61
N VAL A 370 11.30 -3.51 10.97
CA VAL A 370 12.71 -3.29 11.26
C VAL A 370 12.96 -3.66 12.72
N ILE A 371 13.94 -4.53 12.96
CA ILE A 371 14.39 -4.90 14.30
C ILE A 371 15.85 -4.54 14.50
N GLN A 372 16.21 -4.19 15.74
CA GLN A 372 17.59 -4.09 16.16
C GLN A 372 18.09 -5.52 16.44
N TYR A 373 19.07 -5.99 15.69
CA TYR A 373 19.65 -7.34 15.87
C TYR A 373 20.71 -7.35 16.97
N ASP A 374 21.66 -6.41 16.91
CA ASP A 374 22.70 -6.17 17.92
C ASP A 374 22.90 -4.65 18.10
N GLU A 375 23.94 -4.18 18.80
CA GLU A 375 24.16 -2.73 19.01
C GLU A 375 24.44 -1.94 17.71
N PHE A 376 24.83 -2.61 16.63
CA PHE A 376 25.32 -1.99 15.39
C PHE A 376 24.43 -2.27 14.18
N GLN A 377 23.65 -3.34 14.19
CA GLN A 377 22.93 -3.86 13.02
C GLN A 377 21.42 -3.83 13.20
N LYS A 378 20.74 -3.27 12.20
CA LYS A 378 19.29 -3.36 12.02
C LYS A 378 19.01 -4.27 10.83
N CYS A 379 17.90 -4.99 10.87
CA CYS A 379 17.47 -5.81 9.75
C CYS A 379 15.95 -5.84 9.62
N ASN A 380 15.48 -6.14 8.42
CA ASN A 380 14.08 -6.34 8.11
C ASN A 380 13.71 -7.80 8.41
N VAL A 381 12.59 -7.98 9.10
CA VAL A 381 11.96 -9.28 9.31
C VAL A 381 10.52 -9.24 8.82
N PRO A 382 10.00 -10.31 8.20
CA PRO A 382 8.62 -10.32 7.77
C PRO A 382 7.69 -10.27 8.98
N ILE A 383 6.54 -9.61 8.82
CA ILE A 383 5.51 -9.58 9.86
C ILE A 383 4.75 -10.91 9.91
N PHE A 384 4.46 -11.46 8.74
CA PHE A 384 3.68 -12.69 8.56
C PHE A 384 4.59 -13.84 8.20
N HIS A 385 4.20 -15.08 8.54
CA HIS A 385 4.98 -16.29 8.24
C HIS A 385 6.46 -16.19 8.68
N HIS A 386 6.73 -15.50 9.78
CA HIS A 386 8.08 -15.16 10.23
C HIS A 386 8.80 -16.30 10.96
N TYR A 387 8.11 -17.39 11.26
CA TYR A 387 8.66 -18.52 12.01
C TYR A 387 9.90 -19.08 11.30
N ASN A 388 11.00 -19.25 12.06
CA ASN A 388 12.30 -19.71 11.56
C ASN A 388 12.98 -18.81 10.51
N TYR A 389 12.46 -17.60 10.24
CA TYR A 389 13.13 -16.65 9.35
C TYR A 389 14.48 -16.22 9.94
N LYS A 390 15.53 -16.26 9.11
CA LYS A 390 16.85 -15.71 9.42
C LYS A 390 17.17 -14.64 8.41
N SER A 391 17.44 -13.41 8.84
CA SER A 391 17.79 -12.32 7.92
C SER A 391 19.17 -12.57 7.29
N ASN A 392 19.31 -12.25 6.01
CA ASN A 392 20.60 -12.26 5.30
C ASN A 392 21.29 -10.88 5.28
N GLN A 393 20.76 -9.90 6.03
CA GLN A 393 21.33 -8.55 6.18
C GLN A 393 22.35 -8.46 7.32
N VAL A 394 22.29 -9.40 8.26
CA VAL A 394 23.16 -9.44 9.43
C VAL A 394 24.44 -10.18 9.09
N TYR A 395 25.58 -9.59 9.45
CA TYR A 395 26.87 -10.26 9.39
C TYR A 395 27.21 -10.82 10.77
N GLU A 396 27.67 -12.07 10.83
CA GLU A 396 28.31 -12.59 12.04
C GLU A 396 29.66 -11.87 12.21
N LEU A 397 29.81 -11.12 13.30
CA LEU A 397 31.10 -10.59 13.71
C LEU A 397 31.95 -11.78 14.17
N ILE A 398 32.86 -12.22 13.31
CA ILE A 398 33.91 -13.17 13.68
C ILE A 398 34.87 -12.38 14.59
N ASN A 399 34.75 -12.57 15.90
CA ASN A 399 35.74 -12.03 16.84
C ASN A 399 37.09 -12.66 16.50
N ASP A 400 38.16 -11.87 16.49
CA ASP A 400 39.53 -12.29 16.12
C ASP A 400 40.01 -13.54 16.87
N GLU A 401 39.50 -13.81 18.07
CA GLU A 401 39.82 -15.03 18.83
C GLU A 401 39.33 -16.33 18.16
N SER A 402 38.26 -16.28 17.35
CA SER A 402 37.72 -17.43 16.63
C SER A 402 38.42 -17.74 15.30
N LEU A 403 39.35 -16.88 14.85
CA LEU A 403 40.16 -17.09 13.64
C LEU A 403 41.45 -17.86 13.91
N PHE A 404 41.76 -18.16 15.17
CA PHE A 404 43.02 -18.81 15.57
C PHE A 404 42.84 -20.10 16.39
N ASP A 405 41.62 -20.64 16.48
CA ASP A 405 41.33 -21.96 17.09
C ASP A 405 41.25 -23.09 16.06
#